data_AF-A0A5C8UB13-F1
#
_entry.id   AF-A0A5C8UB13-F1
#
_cell.length_a   1.000
_cell.length_b   1.000
_cell.length_c   1.000
_cell.angle_alpha   90.00
_cell.angle_beta   90.00
_cell.angle_gamma   90.00
#
_symmetry.space_group_name_H-M   'P 1'
#
loop_
_entity.id
_entity.type
_entity.pdbx_description
1 polymer ?
#
loop_
_entity_poly.entity_id
_entity_poly.type
_entity_poly.pdbx_seq_one_letter_code
_entity_poly.pdbx_strand_id
1 'polypeptide(L)'
;MAAKPPSPVDGVVPVDPPDAAFLALHGEREALERELTLAQQQQRFGTDDAEIAGAHRREASLLKDLDRVMTLIRAAEYRRQPGARRW
;
A
#
# COMPACT_ATOMS: atom_id res chain seq x y z
N MET A 1 -38.56 31.03 -20.70
CA MET A 1 -37.76 30.56 -19.56
C MET A 1 -37.45 29.08 -19.79
N ALA A 2 -36.26 28.74 -20.26
CA ALA A 2 -35.84 27.35 -20.43
C ALA A 2 -35.07 26.91 -19.17
N ALA A 3 -35.59 25.91 -18.46
CA ALA A 3 -34.95 25.33 -17.29
C ALA A 3 -33.71 24.53 -17.74
N LYS A 4 -32.54 24.97 -17.29
CA LYS A 4 -31.27 24.25 -17.39
C LYS A 4 -31.37 22.99 -16.51
N PRO A 5 -31.09 21.77 -17.01
CA PRO A 5 -31.04 20.60 -16.16
C PRO A 5 -29.88 20.75 -15.16
N PRO A 6 -30.07 20.37 -13.88
CA PRO A 6 -29.01 20.47 -12.89
C PRO A 6 -27.87 19.50 -13.23
N SER A 7 -26.64 20.03 -13.19
CA SER A 7 -25.40 19.28 -13.28
C SER A 7 -25.36 18.16 -12.23
N PRO A 8 -24.84 16.96 -12.56
CA PRO A 8 -24.66 15.92 -11.58
C PRO A 8 -23.52 16.36 -10.65
N VAL A 9 -23.92 16.74 -9.44
CA VAL A 9 -23.05 16.90 -8.27
C VAL A 9 -22.43 15.55 -7.91
N ASP A 10 -21.13 15.59 -7.63
CA ASP A 10 -20.33 14.61 -6.89
C ASP A 10 -20.35 13.17 -7.40
N GLY A 11 -19.62 12.97 -8.50
CA GLY A 11 -19.21 11.67 -8.99
C GLY A 11 -18.25 10.96 -8.04
N VAL A 12 -18.77 10.32 -6.99
CA VAL A 12 -18.10 9.16 -6.40
C VAL A 12 -18.25 8.04 -7.42
N VAL A 13 -17.31 7.98 -8.37
CA VAL A 13 -17.21 6.84 -9.28
C VAL A 13 -16.91 5.63 -8.39
N PRO A 14 -17.80 4.62 -8.33
CA PRO A 14 -17.50 3.42 -7.58
C PRO A 14 -16.25 2.79 -8.18
N VAL A 15 -15.21 2.66 -7.36
CA VAL A 15 -13.97 1.99 -7.78
C VAL A 15 -14.31 0.52 -7.99
N ASP A 16 -13.99 -0.02 -9.16
CA ASP A 16 -14.20 -1.43 -9.44
C ASP A 16 -13.48 -2.28 -8.36
N PRO A 17 -14.07 -3.40 -7.88
CA PRO A 17 -13.47 -4.18 -6.80
C PRO A 17 -11.99 -4.61 -7.00
N PRO A 18 -11.53 -4.96 -8.22
CA PRO A 18 -10.10 -5.21 -8.49
C PRO A 18 -9.21 -3.99 -8.29
N ASP A 19 -9.73 -2.80 -8.57
CA ASP A 19 -9.02 -1.53 -8.41
C ASP A 19 -8.96 -1.14 -6.93
N ALA A 20 -10.02 -1.39 -6.16
CA ALA A 20 -10.01 -1.20 -4.71
C ALA A 20 -9.00 -2.13 -4.01
N ALA A 21 -8.91 -3.39 -4.42
CA ALA A 21 -7.92 -4.34 -3.90
C ALA A 21 -6.48 -3.91 -4.25
N PHE A 22 -6.27 -3.39 -5.46
CA PHE A 22 -4.97 -2.85 -5.86
C PHE A 22 -4.57 -1.62 -5.02
N LEU A 23 -5.49 -0.69 -4.80
CA LEU A 23 -5.23 0.48 -3.94
C LEU A 23 -4.98 0.07 -2.49
N ALA A 24 -5.67 -0.95 -1.99
CA ALA A 24 -5.44 -1.49 -0.65
C ALA A 24 -4.00 -2.01 -0.48
N LEU A 25 -3.45 -2.72 -1.49
CA LEU A 25 -2.06 -3.18 -1.46
C LEU A 25 -1.06 -2.01 -1.39
N HIS A 26 -1.34 -0.90 -2.07
CA HIS A 26 -0.51 0.31 -1.96
C HIS A 26 -0.63 0.98 -0.60
N GLY A 27 -1.81 0.97 0.01
CA GLY A 27 -2.01 1.43 1.39
C GLY A 27 -1.22 0.57 2.39
N GLU A 28 -1.22 -0.75 2.21
CA GLU A 28 -0.43 -1.68 3.01
C GLU A 28 1.07 -1.43 2.84
N ARG A 29 1.54 -1.24 1.60
CA ARG A 29 2.94 -0.86 1.33
C ARG A 29 3.34 0.41 2.09
N GLU A 30 2.53 1.45 2.01
CA GLU A 30 2.83 2.73 2.68
C GLU A 30 2.88 2.57 4.21
N ALA A 31 1.97 1.77 4.79
CA ALA A 31 2.00 1.48 6.22
C ALA A 31 3.30 0.77 6.62
N LEU A 32 3.72 -0.26 5.87
CA LEU A 32 4.97 -0.98 6.11
C LEU A 32 6.20 -0.07 5.99
N GLU A 33 6.24 0.82 5.00
CA GLU A 33 7.33 1.79 4.81
C GLU A 33 7.43 2.79 5.99
N ARG A 34 6.30 3.24 6.52
CA ARG A 34 6.27 4.09 7.71
C ARG A 34 6.77 3.35 8.95
N GLU A 35 6.34 2.11 9.16
CA GLU A 35 6.81 1.29 10.29
C GLU A 35 8.31 0.97 10.18
N LEU A 36 8.82 0.69 8.98
CA LEU A 36 10.25 0.51 8.73
C LEU A 36 11.04 1.75 9.14
N THR A 37 10.56 2.93 8.75
CA THR A 37 11.18 4.21 9.13
C THR A 37 11.26 4.36 10.65
N LEU A 38 10.19 4.00 11.38
CA LEU A 38 10.18 4.04 12.85
C LEU A 38 11.16 3.03 13.46
N ALA A 39 11.21 1.80 12.94
CA ALA A 39 12.15 0.78 13.41
C ALA A 39 13.62 1.24 13.20
N GLN A 40 13.93 1.83 12.06
CA GLN A 40 15.27 2.36 11.77
C GLN A 40 15.65 3.55 12.67
N GLN A 41 14.70 4.43 12.97
CA GLN A 41 14.92 5.50 13.95
C GLN A 41 15.19 4.95 15.35
N GLN A 42 14.44 3.94 15.78
CA GLN A 42 14.64 3.27 17.08
C GLN A 42 16.03 2.62 17.17
N GLN A 43 16.51 1.99 16.10
CA GLN A 43 17.86 1.42 16.07
C GLN A 43 18.94 2.50 16.18
N ARG A 44 18.75 3.63 15.49
CA ARG A 44 19.78 4.69 15.41
C ARG A 44 19.84 5.57 16.64
N PHE A 45 18.71 5.81 17.29
CA PHE A 45 18.57 6.80 18.36
C PHE A 45 18.05 6.22 19.68
N GLY A 46 17.78 4.91 19.74
CA GLY A 46 17.42 4.23 20.96
C GLY A 46 18.57 4.23 21.98
N THR A 47 18.20 4.10 23.26
CA THR A 47 19.15 4.07 24.39
C THR A 47 19.14 2.76 25.15
N ASP A 48 18.14 1.91 24.91
CA ASP A 48 18.04 0.56 25.48
C ASP A 48 18.43 -0.48 24.42
N ASP A 49 19.48 -1.25 24.72
CA ASP A 49 19.99 -2.32 23.86
C ASP A 49 18.92 -3.39 23.55
N ALA A 50 18.02 -3.67 24.50
CA ALA A 50 16.94 -4.62 24.30
C ALA A 50 15.90 -4.10 23.30
N GLU A 51 15.58 -2.80 23.37
CA GLU A 51 14.68 -2.13 22.43
C GLU A 51 15.32 -2.03 21.03
N ILE A 52 16.60 -1.69 20.94
CA ILE A 52 17.35 -1.66 19.67
C ILE A 52 17.38 -3.05 19.02
N ALA A 53 17.69 -4.10 19.78
CA ALA A 53 17.66 -5.48 19.30
C ALA A 53 16.24 -5.89 18.87
N GLY A 54 15.21 -5.42 19.56
CA GLY A 54 13.81 -5.57 19.17
C GLY A 54 13.50 -4.89 17.84
N ALA A 55 13.98 -3.67 17.65
CA ALA A 55 13.80 -2.89 16.41
C ALA A 55 14.47 -3.55 15.21
N HIS A 56 15.64 -4.17 15.37
CA HIS A 56 16.28 -4.98 14.32
C HIS A 56 15.44 -6.20 13.91
N ARG A 57 14.88 -6.94 14.88
CA ARG A 57 14.00 -8.08 14.58
C ARG A 57 12.72 -7.65 13.88
N ARG A 58 12.16 -6.50 14.31
CA ARG A 58 10.97 -5.90 13.69
C ARG A 58 11.26 -5.48 12.26
N GLU A 59 12.34 -4.76 12.01
CA GLU A 59 12.77 -4.37 10.65
C GLU A 59 12.91 -5.60 9.73
N ALA A 60 13.58 -6.65 10.19
CA ALA A 60 13.76 -7.87 9.40
C ALA A 60 12.43 -8.56 9.05
N SER A 61 11.40 -8.43 9.88
CA SER A 61 10.06 -8.96 9.61
C SER A 61 9.31 -8.06 8.63
N LEU A 62 9.32 -6.74 8.87
CA LEU A 62 8.69 -5.74 8.00
C LEU A 62 9.25 -5.77 6.57
N LEU A 63 10.55 -6.00 6.39
CA LEU A 63 11.15 -6.13 5.05
C LEU A 63 10.63 -7.35 4.28
N LYS A 64 10.35 -8.47 4.96
CA LYS A 64 9.75 -9.66 4.33
C LYS A 64 8.32 -9.41 3.92
N ASP A 65 7.56 -8.72 4.77
CA ASP A 65 6.18 -8.36 4.49
C ASP A 65 6.11 -7.36 3.33
N LEU A 66 7.03 -6.40 3.28
CA LEU A 66 7.14 -5.44 2.19
C LEU A 66 7.46 -6.13 0.85
N ASP A 67 8.41 -7.07 0.83
CA ASP A 67 8.72 -7.85 -0.37
C ASP A 67 7.51 -8.64 -0.88
N ARG A 68 6.76 -9.26 0.03
CA ARG A 68 5.50 -9.95 -0.29
C ARG A 68 4.48 -8.99 -0.91
N VAL A 69 4.24 -7.84 -0.31
CA VAL A 69 3.28 -6.84 -0.82
C VAL A 69 3.71 -6.32 -2.19
N MET A 70 4.99 -6.01 -2.37
CA MET A 70 5.53 -5.57 -3.67
C MET A 70 5.33 -6.63 -4.76
N THR A 71 5.51 -7.92 -4.43
CA THR A 71 5.22 -9.03 -5.35
C THR A 71 3.74 -9.09 -5.72
N LEU A 72 2.84 -8.88 -4.76
CA LEU A 72 1.39 -8.89 -4.99
C LEU A 72 0.93 -7.69 -5.85
N ILE A 73 1.47 -6.49 -5.59
CA ILE A 73 1.25 -5.30 -6.40
C ILE A 73 1.63 -5.59 -7.84
N ARG A 74 2.84 -6.12 -8.07
CA ARG A 74 3.31 -6.43 -9.42
C ARG A 74 2.45 -7.48 -10.13
N ALA A 75 1.99 -8.50 -9.42
CA ALA A 75 1.06 -9.48 -9.97
C ALA A 75 -0.29 -8.84 -10.36
N ALA A 76 -0.80 -7.91 -9.54
CA ALA A 76 -2.02 -7.16 -9.84
C ALA A 76 -1.83 -6.21 -11.03
N GLU A 77 -0.68 -5.55 -11.15
CA GLU A 77 -0.32 -4.72 -12.32
C GLU A 77 -0.33 -5.53 -13.61
N TYR A 78 0.31 -6.71 -13.60
CA TYR A 78 0.33 -7.58 -14.79
C TYR A 78 -1.07 -7.98 -15.25
N ARG A 79 -2.01 -8.22 -14.32
CA ARG A 79 -3.41 -8.53 -14.67
C ARG A 79 -4.16 -7.35 -15.27
N ARG A 80 -3.72 -6.11 -15.00
CA ARG A 80 -4.34 -4.88 -15.49
C ARG A 80 -3.74 -4.38 -16.80
N GLN A 81 -2.62 -4.94 -17.26
CA GLN A 81 -2.05 -4.57 -18.56
C GLN A 81 -2.94 -5.03 -19.72
N PRO A 82 -3.25 -4.14 -20.69
CA PRO A 82 -3.99 -4.51 -21.88
C PRO A 82 -3.22 -5.56 -22.69
N GLY A 83 -3.83 -6.72 -22.93
CA GLY A 83 -3.20 -7.86 -23.62
C GLY A 83 -2.70 -8.98 -22.70
N ALA A 84 -2.86 -8.85 -21.37
CA ALA A 84 -2.65 -9.96 -20.46
C ALA A 84 -3.61 -11.12 -20.82
N ARG A 85 -3.06 -12.25 -21.29
CA ARG A 85 -3.84 -13.46 -21.56
C ARG A 85 -4.53 -13.90 -20.27
N ARG A 86 -5.86 -13.81 -20.25
CA ARG A 86 -6.72 -14.51 -19.29
C ARG A 86 -6.79 -15.96 -19.77
N TRP A 87 -5.89 -16.80 -19.27
CA TRP A 87 -5.94 -18.24 -19.46
C TRP A 87 -6.96 -18.86 -18.51
#